data_AF-A0AAU8USE7-F1
#
_entry.id   AF-A0AAU8USE7-F1
#
_cell.length_a   1.000
_cell.length_b   1.000
_cell.length_c   1.000
_cell.angle_alpha   90.00
_cell.angle_beta   90.00
_cell.angle_gamma   90.00
#
_symmetry.space_group_name_H-M   'P 1'
#
loop_
_entity.id
_entity.type
_entity.pdbx_description
1 polymer ?
#
loop_
_entity_poly.entity_id
_entity_poly.type
_entity_poly.pdbx_seq_one_letter_code
_entity_poly.pdbx_strand_id
1 'polypeptide(L)'
;MKTYETERLIIKPITLDDATFLLDLYNRPKFIQYIGDKNLRSINDAQTYIQNKFLPQLERSGFGNYTITLKENNEIIGAVGIFEREGLPIMDIGYSFLEEYEGRGYAYEAAIKVKEIGMKDFGLKKLSALTSKENFASQKLLGKLGLTYVKDVSLPNDNEVLMYFETE
;
A
#
# COMPACT_ATOMS: atom_id res chain seq x y z
N MET A 1 16.38 -5.77 -5.41
CA MET A 1 15.03 -5.42 -5.91
C MET A 1 15.10 -4.10 -6.66
N LYS A 2 14.17 -3.83 -7.58
CA LYS A 2 14.23 -2.69 -8.50
C LYS A 2 13.54 -1.45 -7.91
N THR A 3 14.17 -0.29 -8.09
CA THR A 3 13.58 1.03 -7.82
C THR A 3 12.88 1.52 -9.08
N TYR A 4 11.76 2.22 -8.90
CA TYR A 4 10.98 2.78 -9.99
C TYR A 4 10.82 4.29 -9.81
N GLU A 5 10.55 4.97 -10.92
CA GLU A 5 10.32 6.40 -10.92
C GLU A 5 9.09 6.75 -11.73
N THR A 6 8.46 7.84 -11.33
CA THR A 6 7.41 8.53 -12.06
C THR A 6 7.86 9.98 -12.32
N GLU A 7 6.95 10.83 -12.78
CA GLU A 7 7.23 12.25 -12.98
C GLU A 7 7.71 12.91 -11.68
N ARG A 8 7.01 12.65 -10.56
CA ARG A 8 7.24 13.34 -9.28
C ARG A 8 7.79 12.45 -8.17
N LEU A 9 7.75 11.13 -8.33
CA LEU A 9 8.01 10.18 -7.24
C LEU A 9 9.15 9.22 -7.57
N ILE A 10 9.84 8.80 -6.52
CA ILE A 10 10.76 7.65 -6.52
C ILE A 10 10.12 6.57 -5.64
N ILE A 11 9.99 5.36 -6.17
CA ILE A 11 9.33 4.23 -5.51
C ILE A 11 10.39 3.17 -5.24
N LYS A 12 10.77 3.00 -3.97
CA LYS A 12 11.88 2.14 -3.54
C LYS A 12 11.38 0.96 -2.71
N PRO A 13 11.95 -0.24 -2.85
CA PRO A 13 11.66 -1.34 -1.95
C PRO A 13 11.90 -0.91 -0.51
N ILE A 14 10.96 -1.20 0.39
CA ILE A 14 11.11 -0.85 1.80
C ILE A 14 12.30 -1.61 2.41
N THR A 15 13.05 -0.94 3.30
CA THR A 15 14.15 -1.55 4.06
C THR A 15 13.96 -1.31 5.56
N LEU A 16 14.81 -1.93 6.39
CA LEU A 16 14.77 -1.71 7.84
C LEU A 16 15.10 -0.28 8.26
N ASP A 17 15.74 0.50 7.38
CA ASP A 17 16.07 1.91 7.62
C ASP A 17 14.81 2.81 7.53
N ASP A 18 13.76 2.34 6.86
CA ASP A 18 12.49 3.05 6.74
C ASP A 18 11.60 2.88 8.00
N ALA A 19 12.07 2.19 9.03
CA ALA A 19 11.30 1.89 10.25
C ALA A 19 10.79 3.15 10.98
N THR A 20 11.59 4.23 11.01
CA THR A 20 11.17 5.50 11.62
C THR A 20 9.98 6.11 10.86
N PHE A 21 10.03 6.09 9.52
CA PHE A 21 8.93 6.56 8.68
C PHE A 21 7.69 5.68 8.84
N LEU A 22 7.86 4.35 8.84
CA LEU A 22 6.75 3.43 9.00
C LEU A 22 6.05 3.61 10.36
N LEU A 23 6.83 3.78 11.43
CA LEU A 23 6.31 4.03 12.77
C LEU A 23 5.46 5.30 12.80
N ASP A 24 5.92 6.39 12.18
CA ASP A 24 5.15 7.63 12.10
C ASP A 24 3.85 7.44 11.31
N LEU A 25 3.93 6.90 10.08
CA LEU A 25 2.78 6.68 9.22
C LEU A 25 1.71 5.80 9.87
N TYR A 26 2.12 4.71 10.54
CA TYR A 26 1.21 3.71 11.10
C TYR A 26 0.48 4.19 12.35
N ASN A 27 1.00 5.25 13.00
CA ASN A 27 0.37 5.88 14.16
C ASN A 27 -0.39 7.17 13.78
N ARG A 28 -0.51 7.51 12.49
CA ARG A 28 -1.37 8.62 12.06
C ARG A 28 -2.84 8.29 12.30
N PRO A 29 -3.68 9.25 12.74
CA PRO A 29 -5.09 9.01 13.03
C PRO A 29 -5.85 8.37 11.87
N LYS A 30 -5.65 8.85 10.63
CA LYS A 30 -6.29 8.26 9.45
C LYS A 30 -5.81 6.84 9.14
N PHE A 31 -4.54 6.54 9.38
CA PHE A 31 -4.02 5.18 9.19
C PHE A 31 -4.73 4.22 10.14
N ILE A 32 -4.81 4.57 11.42
CA ILE A 32 -5.51 3.78 12.43
C ILE A 32 -6.99 3.64 12.07
N GLN A 33 -7.64 4.73 11.66
CA GLN A 33 -9.06 4.76 11.32
C GLN A 33 -9.42 3.87 10.12
N TYR A 34 -8.61 3.87 9.05
CA TYR A 34 -8.99 3.24 7.78
C TYR A 34 -8.25 1.93 7.46
N ILE A 35 -7.19 1.60 8.21
CA ILE A 35 -6.36 0.41 7.99
C ILE A 35 -6.23 -0.43 9.28
N GLY A 36 -6.42 0.20 10.44
CA GLY A 36 -6.36 -0.43 11.76
C GLY A 36 -4.98 -0.34 12.42
N ASP A 37 -5.00 -0.13 13.74
CA ASP A 37 -3.79 -0.02 14.57
C ASP A 37 -2.99 -1.33 14.55
N LYS A 38 -1.73 -1.25 14.09
CA LYS A 38 -0.82 -2.41 14.07
C LYS A 38 0.00 -2.55 15.35
N ASN A 39 -0.29 -1.72 16.37
CA ASN A 39 0.36 -1.71 17.67
C ASN A 39 1.88 -1.50 17.61
N LEU A 40 2.36 -0.71 16.63
CA LEU A 40 3.76 -0.35 16.52
C LEU A 40 4.05 0.84 17.44
N ARG A 41 4.88 0.65 18.48
CA ARG A 41 5.16 1.67 19.50
C ARG A 41 6.63 2.06 19.60
N SER A 42 7.51 1.35 18.89
CA SER A 42 8.93 1.62 18.84
C SER A 42 9.51 1.38 17.45
N ILE A 43 10.70 1.93 17.20
CA ILE A 43 11.45 1.65 15.95
C ILE A 43 11.71 0.14 15.81
N ASN A 44 11.97 -0.56 16.92
CA ASN A 44 12.18 -2.01 16.91
C ASN A 44 10.90 -2.78 16.49
N ASP A 45 9.72 -2.33 16.91
CA ASP A 45 8.45 -2.92 16.46
C ASP A 45 8.28 -2.73 14.95
N ALA A 46 8.57 -1.52 14.46
CA ALA A 46 8.49 -1.22 13.03
C ALA A 46 9.51 -2.03 12.21
N GLN A 47 10.75 -2.18 12.67
CA GLN A 47 11.76 -3.04 12.04
C GLN A 47 11.30 -4.51 11.99
N THR A 48 10.79 -5.01 13.12
CA THR A 48 10.25 -6.37 13.23
C THR A 48 9.05 -6.56 12.28
N TYR A 49 8.19 -5.55 12.16
CA TYR A 49 7.07 -5.58 11.24
C TYR A 49 7.53 -5.62 9.77
N ILE A 50 8.49 -4.78 9.38
CA ILE A 50 9.07 -4.80 8.03
C ILE A 50 9.68 -6.16 7.72
N GLN A 51 10.49 -6.68 8.65
CA GLN A 51 11.18 -7.97 8.51
C GLN A 51 10.21 -9.14 8.35
N ASN A 52 9.10 -9.13 9.09
CA ASN A 52 8.18 -10.27 9.12
C ASN A 52 7.04 -10.16 8.10
N LYS A 53 6.62 -8.95 7.73
CA LYS A 53 5.44 -8.72 6.88
C LYS A 53 5.77 -8.24 5.47
N PHE A 54 6.91 -7.58 5.24
CA PHE A 54 7.22 -6.99 3.93
C PHE A 54 8.35 -7.69 3.21
N LEU A 55 9.48 -7.91 3.90
CA LEU A 55 10.66 -8.52 3.27
C LEU A 55 10.40 -9.93 2.70
N PRO A 56 9.65 -10.84 3.36
CA PRO A 56 9.50 -12.20 2.84
C PRO A 56 8.82 -12.24 1.47
N GLN A 57 7.78 -11.42 1.25
CA GLN A 57 7.11 -11.36 -0.05
C GLN A 57 8.01 -10.70 -1.09
N LEU A 58 8.67 -9.61 -0.72
CA LEU A 58 9.60 -8.88 -1.57
C LEU A 58 10.73 -9.81 -2.09
N GLU A 59 11.32 -10.62 -1.21
CA GLU A 59 12.38 -11.58 -1.54
C GLU A 59 11.88 -12.71 -2.43
N ARG A 60 10.73 -13.30 -2.10
CA ARG A 60 10.17 -14.44 -2.84
C ARG A 60 9.64 -14.04 -4.22
N SER A 61 8.99 -12.88 -4.33
CA SER A 61 8.19 -12.50 -5.51
C SER A 61 8.83 -11.39 -6.35
N GLY A 62 9.84 -10.70 -5.82
CA GLY A 62 10.48 -9.54 -6.45
C GLY A 62 9.68 -8.23 -6.33
N PHE A 63 8.48 -8.29 -5.76
CA PHE A 63 7.61 -7.15 -5.46
C PHE A 63 6.89 -7.33 -4.12
N GLY A 64 6.43 -6.21 -3.57
CA GLY A 64 5.77 -6.16 -2.26
C GLY A 64 5.53 -4.72 -1.85
N ASN A 65 6.03 -4.35 -0.67
CA ASN A 65 5.92 -2.99 -0.14
C ASN A 65 7.03 -2.07 -0.66
N TYR A 66 6.67 -0.86 -1.06
CA TYR A 66 7.58 0.19 -1.49
C TYR A 66 7.31 1.47 -0.74
N THR A 67 8.37 2.19 -0.36
CA THR A 67 8.30 3.58 0.10
C THR A 67 8.23 4.52 -1.10
N ILE A 68 7.58 5.66 -0.90
CA ILE A 68 7.36 6.69 -1.91
C ILE A 68 8.09 7.95 -1.47
N THR A 69 9.12 8.33 -2.20
CA THR A 69 9.88 9.55 -1.98
C THR A 69 9.47 10.62 -2.98
N LEU A 70 9.14 11.82 -2.52
CA LEU A 70 8.86 12.98 -3.36
C LEU A 70 10.18 13.54 -3.91
N LYS A 71 10.31 13.66 -5.24
CA LYS A 71 11.55 14.11 -5.88
C LYS A 71 11.94 15.55 -5.53
N GLU A 72 10.95 16.40 -5.30
CA GLU A 72 11.13 17.84 -5.06
C GLU A 72 11.98 18.12 -3.82
N ASN A 73 11.76 17.36 -2.74
CA ASN A 73 12.38 17.60 -1.44
C ASN A 73 13.02 16.35 -0.82
N ASN A 74 12.99 15.22 -1.53
CA ASN A 74 13.55 13.94 -1.11
C ASN A 74 12.95 13.38 0.21
N GLU A 75 11.71 13.76 0.54
CA GLU A 75 11.00 13.24 1.70
C GLU A 75 10.20 11.98 1.37
N ILE A 76 10.13 11.02 2.29
CA ILE A 76 9.25 9.86 2.17
C ILE A 76 7.84 10.29 2.58
N ILE A 77 6.90 10.21 1.64
CA ILE A 77 5.54 10.77 1.79
C ILE A 77 4.46 9.68 1.94
N GLY A 78 4.81 8.43 1.73
CA GLY A 78 3.86 7.33 1.70
C GLY A 78 4.48 5.98 1.39
N ALA A 79 3.62 4.98 1.31
CA ALA A 79 3.94 3.63 0.89
C ALA A 79 2.89 3.13 -0.11
N VAL A 80 3.32 2.26 -1.03
CA VAL A 80 2.46 1.59 -2.01
C VAL A 80 2.98 0.17 -2.22
N GLY A 81 2.10 -0.77 -2.55
CA GLY A 81 2.54 -2.11 -2.85
C GLY A 81 1.44 -3.00 -3.37
N ILE A 82 1.85 -4.20 -3.76
CA ILE A 82 0.97 -5.33 -4.09
C ILE A 82 1.27 -6.41 -3.07
N PHE A 83 0.24 -6.95 -2.44
CA PHE A 83 0.34 -7.79 -1.26
C PHE A 83 -0.38 -9.13 -1.48
N GLU A 84 0.23 -10.20 -1.01
CA GLU A 84 -0.50 -11.42 -0.72
C GLU A 84 -1.23 -11.25 0.62
N ARG A 85 -2.56 -11.38 0.61
CA ARG A 85 -3.37 -11.29 1.82
C ARG A 85 -4.07 -12.61 2.08
N GLU A 86 -3.96 -13.07 3.32
CA GLU A 86 -4.73 -14.21 3.79
C GLU A 86 -6.24 -13.93 3.61
N GLY A 87 -6.97 -14.88 3.03
CA GLY A 87 -8.40 -14.75 2.75
C GLY A 87 -8.75 -14.11 1.41
N LEU A 88 -7.77 -13.61 0.63
CA LEU A 88 -8.02 -13.12 -0.73
C LEU A 88 -7.56 -14.11 -1.81
N PRO A 89 -8.30 -14.26 -2.91
CA PRO A 89 -7.96 -15.21 -3.98
C PRO A 89 -6.89 -14.68 -4.94
N ILE A 90 -6.66 -13.37 -4.97
CA ILE A 90 -5.72 -12.68 -5.86
C ILE A 90 -4.90 -11.65 -5.09
N MET A 91 -3.86 -11.14 -5.74
CA MET A 91 -2.98 -10.13 -5.18
C MET A 91 -3.70 -8.79 -4.98
N ASP A 92 -3.41 -8.13 -3.86
CA ASP A 92 -4.09 -6.90 -3.42
C ASP A 92 -3.20 -5.67 -3.55
N ILE A 93 -3.65 -4.63 -4.26
CA ILE A 93 -2.94 -3.35 -4.29
C ILE A 93 -3.38 -2.47 -3.12
N GLY A 94 -2.41 -1.89 -2.42
CA GLY A 94 -2.65 -0.98 -1.30
C GLY A 94 -1.69 0.19 -1.28
N TYR A 95 -2.12 1.28 -0.65
CA TYR A 95 -1.35 2.51 -0.50
C TYR A 95 -1.76 3.27 0.76
N SER A 96 -0.82 4.04 1.30
CA SER A 96 -1.02 4.90 2.48
C SER A 96 -0.07 6.09 2.40
N PHE A 97 -0.53 7.28 2.78
CA PHE A 97 0.22 8.52 2.68
C PHE A 97 0.15 9.30 3.98
N LEU A 98 1.18 10.10 4.24
CA LEU A 98 1.11 11.15 5.25
C LEU A 98 0.08 12.20 4.81
N GLU A 99 -0.72 12.67 5.77
CA GLU A 99 -1.93 13.45 5.51
C GLU A 99 -1.61 14.78 4.79
N GLU A 100 -0.46 15.38 5.09
CA GLU A 100 0.03 16.64 4.51
C GLU A 100 0.32 16.57 2.98
N TYR A 101 0.44 15.37 2.41
CA TYR A 101 0.66 15.16 0.96
C TYR A 101 -0.58 14.65 0.22
N GLU A 102 -1.72 14.50 0.90
CA GLU A 102 -2.98 14.13 0.26
C GLU A 102 -3.50 15.22 -0.69
N GLY A 103 -4.46 14.87 -1.56
CA GLY A 103 -5.10 15.81 -2.49
C GLY A 103 -4.24 16.27 -3.68
N ARG A 104 -2.95 15.91 -3.73
CA ARG A 104 -1.98 16.31 -4.78
C ARG A 104 -1.82 15.29 -5.91
N GLY A 105 -2.56 14.18 -5.85
CA GLY A 105 -2.56 13.12 -6.87
C GLY A 105 -1.43 12.09 -6.74
N TYR A 106 -0.56 12.19 -5.73
CA TYR A 106 0.57 11.27 -5.55
C TYR A 106 0.15 9.81 -5.36
N ALA A 107 -0.95 9.57 -4.64
CA ALA A 107 -1.48 8.23 -4.44
C ALA A 107 -1.85 7.53 -5.76
N TYR A 108 -2.51 8.26 -6.66
CA TYR A 108 -2.87 7.73 -7.97
C TYR A 108 -1.62 7.47 -8.82
N GLU A 109 -0.70 8.43 -8.86
CA GLU A 109 0.56 8.32 -9.61
C GLU A 109 1.41 7.12 -9.15
N ALA A 110 1.53 6.89 -7.84
CA ALA A 110 2.26 5.75 -7.30
C ALA A 110 1.52 4.42 -7.59
N ALA A 111 0.22 4.37 -7.32
CA ALA A 111 -0.56 3.14 -7.46
C ALA A 111 -0.71 2.70 -8.92
N ILE A 112 -0.89 3.63 -9.88
CA ILE A 112 -0.95 3.27 -11.29
C ILE A 112 0.39 2.71 -11.76
N LYS A 113 1.51 3.29 -11.31
CA LYS A 113 2.85 2.79 -11.65
C LYS A 113 3.08 1.38 -11.11
N VAL A 114 2.73 1.13 -9.86
CA VAL A 114 2.86 -0.20 -9.23
C VAL A 114 1.93 -1.22 -9.88
N LYS A 115 0.70 -0.85 -10.22
CA LYS A 115 -0.21 -1.71 -11.00
C LYS A 115 0.42 -2.10 -12.34
N GLU A 116 0.94 -1.13 -13.09
CA GLU A 116 1.59 -1.40 -14.39
C GLU A 116 2.76 -2.37 -14.26
N ILE A 117 3.60 -2.20 -13.23
CA ILE A 117 4.73 -3.08 -12.94
C ILE A 117 4.24 -4.48 -12.62
N GLY A 118 3.24 -4.62 -11.72
CA GLY A 118 2.65 -5.91 -11.38
C GLY A 118 2.14 -6.67 -12.60
N MET A 119 1.46 -5.98 -13.51
CA MET A 119 0.91 -6.60 -14.72
C MET A 119 1.95 -6.90 -15.80
N LYS A 120 2.87 -5.96 -16.07
CA LYS A 120 3.85 -6.07 -17.17
C LYS A 120 5.08 -6.88 -16.80
N ASP A 121 5.68 -6.58 -15.64
CA ASP A 121 6.97 -7.13 -15.24
C ASP A 121 6.79 -8.44 -14.45
N PHE A 122 5.69 -8.58 -13.70
CA PHE A 122 5.41 -9.75 -12.86
C PHE A 122 4.23 -10.61 -13.34
N GLY A 123 3.64 -10.27 -14.50
CA GLY A 123 2.66 -11.11 -15.19
C GLY A 123 1.31 -11.24 -14.48
N LEU A 124 1.00 -10.39 -13.50
CA LEU A 124 -0.28 -10.40 -12.79
C LEU A 124 -1.43 -10.12 -13.77
N LYS A 125 -2.46 -10.96 -13.73
CA LYS A 125 -3.62 -10.85 -14.62
C LYS A 125 -4.73 -10.00 -14.03
N LYS A 126 -4.89 -10.06 -12.70
CA LYS A 126 -5.87 -9.29 -11.94
C LYS A 126 -5.26 -8.80 -10.65
N LEU A 127 -5.85 -7.72 -10.12
CA LEU A 127 -5.57 -7.19 -8.80
C LEU A 127 -6.87 -6.94 -8.06
N SER A 128 -6.86 -7.19 -6.76
CA SER A 128 -7.88 -6.69 -5.85
C SER A 128 -7.43 -5.42 -5.16
N ALA A 129 -8.36 -4.75 -4.48
CA ALA A 129 -8.06 -3.78 -3.44
C ALA A 129 -9.12 -3.85 -2.34
N LEU A 130 -8.72 -3.48 -1.12
CA LEU A 130 -9.61 -3.36 0.03
C LEU A 130 -9.65 -1.92 0.54
N THR A 131 -10.83 -1.48 0.98
CA THR A 131 -10.98 -0.21 1.70
C THR A 131 -12.22 -0.20 2.58
N SER A 132 -12.25 0.62 3.64
CA SER A 132 -13.43 0.75 4.48
C SER A 132 -14.57 1.49 3.76
N LYS A 133 -15.80 1.34 4.26
CA LYS A 133 -16.99 1.99 3.68
C LYS A 133 -16.96 3.51 3.80
N GLU A 134 -16.23 4.02 4.79
CA GLU A 134 -16.09 5.42 5.11
C GLU A 134 -14.94 6.09 4.33
N ASN A 135 -14.05 5.30 3.72
CA ASN A 135 -12.90 5.83 2.99
C ASN A 135 -13.24 6.15 1.51
N PHE A 136 -14.12 7.14 1.34
CA PHE A 136 -14.57 7.60 0.01
C PHE A 136 -13.43 8.06 -0.91
N ALA A 137 -12.36 8.62 -0.33
CA ALA A 137 -11.18 9.06 -1.08
C ALA A 137 -10.48 7.87 -1.75
N SER A 138 -10.28 6.78 -1.01
CA SER A 138 -9.70 5.55 -1.54
C SER A 138 -10.64 4.91 -2.58
N GLN A 139 -11.94 4.79 -2.30
CA GLN A 139 -12.92 4.24 -3.25
C GLN A 139 -12.87 4.95 -4.60
N LYS A 140 -12.81 6.29 -4.60
CA LYS A 140 -12.69 7.09 -5.83
C LYS A 140 -11.37 6.82 -6.57
N LEU A 141 -10.28 6.64 -5.84
CA LEU A 141 -8.98 6.33 -6.43
C LEU A 141 -8.97 4.93 -7.06
N LEU A 142 -9.52 3.92 -6.37
CA LEU A 142 -9.66 2.56 -6.89
C LEU A 142 -10.43 2.54 -8.21
N GLY A 143 -11.52 3.32 -8.31
CA GLY A 143 -12.24 3.50 -9.58
C GLY A 143 -11.37 4.09 -10.69
N LYS A 144 -10.53 5.10 -10.38
CA LYS A 144 -9.56 5.65 -11.36
C LYS A 144 -8.50 4.64 -11.78
N LEU A 145 -8.13 3.72 -10.90
CA LEU A 145 -7.22 2.60 -11.21
C LEU A 145 -7.91 1.50 -12.03
N GLY A 146 -9.20 1.62 -12.34
CA GLY A 146 -9.97 0.62 -13.08
C GLY A 146 -10.34 -0.60 -12.25
N LEU A 147 -10.45 -0.45 -10.93
CA LEU A 147 -11.06 -1.48 -10.08
C LEU A 147 -12.54 -1.16 -9.85
N THR A 148 -13.35 -2.21 -9.78
CA THR A 148 -14.79 -2.11 -9.56
C THR A 148 -15.18 -2.85 -8.29
N TYR A 149 -16.19 -2.34 -7.58
CA TYR A 149 -16.70 -2.99 -6.37
C TYR A 149 -17.32 -4.34 -6.71
N VAL A 150 -16.98 -5.37 -5.93
CA VAL A 150 -17.50 -6.72 -6.11
C VAL A 150 -18.40 -7.11 -4.95
N LYS A 151 -17.92 -6.97 -3.70
CA LYS A 151 -18.62 -7.39 -2.49
C LYS A 151 -17.99 -6.81 -1.23
N ASP A 152 -18.65 -7.01 -0.11
CA ASP A 152 -18.05 -6.82 1.22
C ASP A 152 -17.38 -8.12 1.69
N VAL A 153 -16.24 -8.01 2.38
CA VAL A 153 -15.48 -9.15 2.92
C VAL A 153 -15.01 -8.87 4.35
N SER A 154 -14.86 -9.92 5.14
CA SER A 154 -14.13 -9.90 6.42
C SER A 154 -12.89 -10.76 6.28
N LEU A 155 -11.72 -10.17 6.53
CA LEU A 155 -10.47 -10.91 6.49
C LEU A 155 -10.22 -11.65 7.82
N PRO A 156 -9.47 -12.76 7.81
CA PRO A 156 -9.01 -13.39 9.04
C PRO A 156 -8.25 -12.38 9.91
N ASN A 157 -8.58 -12.34 11.20
CA ASN A 157 -7.98 -11.42 12.19
C ASN A 157 -8.27 -9.93 11.96
N ASP A 158 -9.23 -9.60 11.09
CA ASP A 158 -9.78 -8.26 10.96
C ASP A 158 -11.18 -8.23 11.59
N ASN A 159 -11.44 -7.20 12.39
CA ASN A 159 -12.75 -7.03 13.05
C ASN A 159 -13.71 -6.19 12.18
N GLU A 160 -13.23 -5.66 11.05
CA GLU A 160 -14.00 -4.80 10.17
C GLU A 160 -14.47 -5.53 8.90
N VAL A 161 -15.59 -5.05 8.39
CA VAL A 161 -16.10 -5.45 7.07
C VAL A 161 -15.56 -4.44 6.05
N LEU A 162 -14.73 -4.93 5.13
CA LEU A 162 -14.08 -4.11 4.09
C LEU A 162 -14.80 -4.26 2.76
N MET A 163 -14.83 -3.19 1.98
CA MET A 163 -15.26 -3.23 0.58
C MET A 163 -14.15 -3.81 -0.27
N TYR A 164 -14.48 -4.83 -1.06
CA TYR A 164 -13.57 -5.53 -1.95
C TYR A 164 -13.80 -5.15 -3.41
N PHE A 165 -12.73 -4.73 -4.07
CA PHE A 165 -12.71 -4.29 -5.45
C PHE A 165 -11.79 -5.20 -6.28
N GLU A 166 -12.07 -5.37 -7.57
CA GLU A 166 -11.20 -6.10 -8.51
C GLU A 166 -11.08 -5.39 -9.86
N THR A 167 -9.95 -5.61 -10.54
CA THR A 167 -9.84 -5.32 -11.99
C THR A 167 -10.62 -6.34 -12.82
N GLU A 168 -11.16 -5.91 -13.96
CA GLU A 168 -11.85 -6.77 -14.93
C GLU A 168 -11.01 -7.96 -15.42
#